data_AF-A0AAW7WHJ1-F1
#
_entry.id   AF-A0AAW7WHJ1-F1
#
_cell.length_a   1.000
_cell.length_b   1.000
_cell.length_c   1.000
_cell.angle_alpha   90.00
_cell.angle_beta   90.00
_cell.angle_gamma   90.00
#
_symmetry.space_group_name_H-M   'P 1'
#
loop_
_entity.id
_entity.type
_entity.pdbx_description
1 polymer ?
#
loop_
_entity_poly.entity_id
_entity_poly.type
_entity_poly.pdbx_seq_one_letter_code
_entity_poly.pdbx_strand_id
1 'polypeptide(L)'
;MDEARLEHPSPACRRIRVNVKSLPFRPPPSRDELLSSWIGRLAKANHCSVEELCGYLGLGRGRVPEGINDLGQIDWLRLCSAVQRTRHEIAAMTLPDATHHGVQYVSRHDFQYCPRCVAKSPDLALRHWRLAWSMTCETCGQTLAAKYSANDVSGRLRARAARGAEALKTAAATTDPRRLRRIGMTLQVMSVLKIGHLWSLTSVSERERLLALAAVDIGTTRPLLGATIILRGNDRGARELRRAFPQHRRVIEQARGLSQDLGQRFPGRRKTEHPTRKTHGTSPPSASVSALQAARQAISELGAGANREALLTRADAIWKSSDGVKS
;
A
#
# COMPACT_ATOMS: atom_id res chain seq x y z
N MET A 1 -12.19 29.63 79.84
CA MET A 1 -12.41 28.16 79.85
C MET A 1 -12.34 27.73 78.41
N ASP A 2 -11.25 27.02 78.10
CA ASP A 2 -10.73 26.77 76.76
C ASP A 2 -11.55 25.77 75.96
N GLU A 3 -11.85 26.13 74.71
CA GLU A 3 -12.38 25.24 73.69
C GLU A 3 -11.31 24.25 73.21
N ALA A 4 -11.64 22.97 73.28
CA ALA A 4 -10.82 21.88 72.78
C ALA A 4 -10.65 21.96 71.25
N ARG A 5 -9.41 22.17 70.79
CA ARG A 5 -9.01 21.97 69.39
C ARG A 5 -8.72 20.49 69.14
N LEU A 6 -9.59 19.82 68.38
CA LEU A 6 -9.33 18.51 67.79
C LEU A 6 -8.54 18.68 66.49
N GLU A 7 -7.23 18.49 66.56
CA GLU A 7 -6.37 18.36 65.37
C GLU A 7 -6.79 17.11 64.59
N HIS A 8 -7.26 17.32 63.35
CA HIS A 8 -7.50 16.24 62.40
C HIS A 8 -6.17 15.91 61.71
N PRO A 9 -5.67 14.66 61.75
CA PRO A 9 -4.49 14.30 60.98
C PRO A 9 -4.81 14.31 59.49
N SER A 10 -4.00 15.04 58.72
CA SER A 10 -4.05 15.06 57.26
C SER A 10 -3.90 13.64 56.69
N PRO A 11 -4.66 13.27 55.65
CA PRO A 11 -4.56 11.95 55.05
C PRO A 11 -3.20 11.83 54.35
N ALA A 12 -2.32 11.01 54.93
CA ALA A 12 -1.07 10.61 54.30
C ALA A 12 -1.39 10.00 52.93
N CYS A 13 -1.03 10.72 51.87
CA CYS A 13 -1.08 10.24 50.51
C CYS A 13 -0.12 9.04 50.39
N ARG A 14 -0.63 7.83 50.67
CA ARG A 14 0.09 6.57 50.42
C ARG A 14 0.33 6.47 48.93
N ARG A 15 1.50 6.96 48.48
CA ARG A 15 2.05 6.61 47.17
C ARG A 15 2.28 5.10 47.17
N ILE A 16 1.32 4.35 46.62
CA ILE A 16 1.49 2.92 46.36
C ILE A 16 2.70 2.81 45.42
N ARG A 17 3.84 2.39 45.96
CA ARG A 17 5.00 2.01 45.14
C ARG A 17 4.64 0.69 44.47
N VAL A 18 4.17 0.76 43.23
CA VAL A 18 4.05 -0.42 42.37
C VAL A 18 5.48 -0.88 42.07
N ASN A 19 5.94 -1.93 42.75
CA ASN A 19 7.21 -2.55 42.43
C ASN A 19 7.03 -3.37 41.14
N VAL A 20 7.30 -2.73 39.99
CA VAL A 20 7.20 -3.37 38.68
C VAL A 20 8.35 -4.36 38.55
N LYS A 21 8.04 -5.65 38.64
CA LYS A 21 9.04 -6.70 38.42
C LYS A 21 9.50 -6.69 36.97
N SER A 22 10.79 -6.84 36.76
CA SER A 22 11.35 -6.98 35.43
C SER A 22 10.92 -8.31 34.79
N LEU A 23 10.69 -8.34 33.47
CA LEU A 23 10.32 -9.57 32.76
C LEU A 23 11.42 -10.65 32.89
N PRO A 24 11.08 -11.93 33.15
CA PRO A 24 12.07 -13.00 33.26
C PRO A 24 12.97 -13.13 32.03
N PHE A 25 12.39 -13.11 30.83
CA PHE A 25 13.13 -13.21 29.56
C PHE A 25 12.99 -11.93 28.74
N ARG A 26 14.12 -11.41 28.25
CA ARG A 26 14.20 -10.13 27.53
C ARG A 26 15.14 -10.24 26.32
N PRO A 27 14.77 -10.99 25.27
CA PRO A 27 15.57 -11.05 24.04
C PRO A 27 15.85 -9.63 23.53
N PRO A 28 17.12 -9.29 23.21
CA PRO A 28 17.46 -7.95 22.77
C PRO A 28 16.76 -7.63 21.43
N PRO A 29 16.28 -6.40 21.22
CA PRO A 29 15.74 -6.00 19.93
C PRO A 29 16.83 -6.05 18.86
N SER A 30 16.43 -6.48 17.67
CA SER A 30 17.28 -6.50 16.48
C SER A 30 17.41 -5.08 15.93
N ARG A 31 18.48 -4.82 15.19
CA ARG A 31 18.66 -3.53 14.51
C ARG A 31 17.48 -3.29 13.57
N ASP A 32 16.86 -2.12 13.70
CA ASP A 32 15.69 -1.71 12.91
C ASP A 32 14.41 -2.55 13.13
N GLU A 33 14.33 -3.34 14.21
CA GLU A 33 13.12 -4.10 14.55
C GLU A 33 11.97 -3.16 14.92
N LEU A 34 10.76 -3.50 14.45
CA LEU A 34 9.53 -2.82 14.84
C LEU A 34 9.16 -3.16 16.28
N LEU A 35 8.60 -2.20 17.01
CA LEU A 35 8.12 -2.40 18.38
C LEU A 35 7.10 -3.55 18.47
N SER A 36 6.21 -3.68 17.47
CA SER A 36 5.25 -4.78 17.36
C SER A 36 5.90 -6.15 17.20
N SER A 37 6.94 -6.24 16.38
CA SER A 37 7.71 -7.47 16.22
C SER A 37 8.45 -7.83 17.52
N TRP A 38 9.11 -6.86 18.15
CA TRP A 38 9.85 -7.09 19.38
C TRP A 38 8.95 -7.51 20.54
N ILE A 39 7.78 -6.87 20.71
CA ILE A 39 6.80 -7.27 21.72
C ILE A 39 6.25 -8.68 21.44
N GLY A 40 6.02 -9.04 20.18
CA GLY A 40 5.67 -10.42 19.80
C GLY A 40 6.71 -11.43 20.27
N ARG A 41 8.00 -11.15 20.06
CA ARG A 41 9.08 -12.03 20.54
C ARG A 41 9.20 -12.03 22.07
N LEU A 42 8.98 -10.91 22.74
CA LEU A 42 8.94 -10.83 24.21
C LEU A 42 7.81 -11.70 24.77
N ALA A 43 6.61 -11.63 24.20
CA ALA A 43 5.46 -12.42 24.63
C ALA A 43 5.75 -13.91 24.50
N LYS A 44 6.28 -14.31 23.33
CA LYS A 44 6.71 -15.70 23.05
C LYS A 44 7.78 -16.19 24.03
N ALA A 45 8.79 -15.37 24.32
CA ALA A 45 9.87 -15.72 25.24
C ALA A 45 9.41 -15.84 26.71
N ASN A 46 8.29 -15.20 27.08
CA ASN A 46 7.72 -15.27 28.42
C ASN A 46 6.44 -16.13 28.46
N HIS A 47 6.16 -16.92 27.42
CA HIS A 47 5.03 -17.84 27.34
C HIS A 47 3.67 -17.19 27.66
N CYS A 48 3.45 -15.97 27.19
CA CYS A 48 2.18 -15.25 27.33
C CYS A 48 1.68 -14.74 25.99
N SER A 49 0.42 -14.35 25.92
CA SER A 49 -0.13 -13.66 24.76
C SER A 49 0.40 -12.23 24.66
N VAL A 50 0.36 -11.67 23.44
CA VAL A 50 0.73 -10.26 23.21
C VAL A 50 -0.18 -9.31 23.99
N GLU A 51 -1.46 -9.65 24.11
CA GLU A 51 -2.45 -8.85 24.85
C GLU A 51 -2.14 -8.80 26.35
N GLU A 52 -1.90 -9.96 26.97
CA GLU A 52 -1.50 -10.06 28.38
C GLU A 52 -0.21 -9.29 28.65
N LEU A 53 0.79 -9.44 27.78
CA LEU A 53 2.05 -8.71 27.91
C LEU A 53 1.82 -7.20 27.78
N CYS A 54 1.01 -6.74 26.82
CA CYS A 54 0.70 -5.32 26.68
C CYS A 54 0.00 -4.76 27.92
N GLY A 55 -0.97 -5.51 28.47
CA GLY A 55 -1.62 -5.17 29.75
C GLY A 55 -0.62 -5.08 30.91
N TYR A 56 0.30 -6.04 31.01
CA TYR A 56 1.36 -6.04 32.01
C TYR A 56 2.33 -4.86 31.85
N LEU A 57 2.65 -4.48 30.63
CA LEU A 57 3.57 -3.39 30.30
C LEU A 57 2.92 -1.99 30.41
N GLY A 58 1.61 -1.91 30.60
CA GLY A 58 0.89 -0.63 30.62
C GLY A 58 0.73 -0.02 29.22
N LEU A 59 0.79 -0.84 28.17
CA LEU A 59 0.47 -0.46 26.80
C LEU A 59 -1.06 -0.64 26.63
N GLY A 60 -1.81 0.47 26.60
CA GLY A 60 -3.27 0.49 26.72
C GLY A 60 -4.04 -0.45 25.78
N ARG A 61 -5.29 -0.81 26.14
CA ARG A 61 -6.25 -1.68 25.42
C ARG A 61 -5.66 -2.91 24.68
N GLY A 62 -4.52 -3.46 25.12
CA GLY A 62 -3.97 -4.70 24.55
C GLY A 62 -3.40 -4.58 23.13
N ARG A 63 -3.31 -3.38 22.54
CA ARG A 63 -2.77 -3.18 21.19
C ARG A 63 -1.33 -2.70 21.26
N VAL A 64 -0.45 -3.35 20.51
CA VAL A 64 0.94 -2.89 20.39
C VAL A 64 1.01 -1.54 19.65
N PRO A 65 1.63 -0.50 20.24
CA PRO A 65 1.92 0.75 19.56
C PRO A 65 2.77 0.53 18.30
N GLU A 66 2.38 1.13 17.18
CA GLU A 66 3.16 1.06 15.92
C GLU A 66 3.85 2.38 15.59
N GLY A 67 3.19 3.51 15.89
CA GLY A 67 3.75 4.85 15.67
C GLY A 67 4.18 5.53 16.97
N ILE A 68 5.05 6.53 16.85
CA ILE A 68 5.51 7.30 18.02
C ILE A 68 4.36 8.00 18.78
N ASN A 69 3.31 8.41 18.07
CA ASN A 69 2.12 9.03 18.65
C ASN A 69 1.28 8.07 19.50
N ASP A 70 1.38 6.77 19.25
CA ASP A 70 0.69 5.74 20.05
C ASP A 70 1.31 5.62 21.46
N LEU A 71 2.53 6.14 21.68
CA LEU A 71 3.24 6.11 22.96
C LEU A 71 2.95 7.32 23.86
N GLY A 72 2.02 8.21 23.45
CA GLY A 72 1.77 9.48 24.14
C GLY A 72 1.18 9.35 25.55
N GLN A 73 0.40 8.30 25.83
CA GLN A 73 -0.34 8.13 27.09
C GLN A 73 0.01 6.84 27.85
N ILE A 74 1.20 6.27 27.63
CA ILE A 74 1.61 5.01 28.29
C ILE A 74 2.33 5.25 29.61
N ASP A 75 2.29 4.25 30.50
CA ASP A 75 3.08 4.23 31.73
C ASP A 75 4.56 3.91 31.41
N TRP A 76 5.32 4.95 31.09
CA TRP A 76 6.74 4.85 30.75
C TRP A 76 7.59 4.26 31.87
N LEU A 77 7.27 4.55 33.13
CA LEU A 77 8.03 4.05 34.26
C LEU A 77 7.90 2.54 34.34
N ARG A 78 6.66 2.04 34.23
CA ARG A 78 6.36 0.61 34.23
C ARG A 78 6.99 -0.09 33.03
N LEU A 79 6.81 0.44 31.83
CA LEU A 79 7.39 -0.14 30.62
C LEU A 79 8.91 -0.24 30.72
N CYS A 80 9.61 0.87 30.98
CA CYS A 80 11.08 0.89 31.05
C CYS A 80 11.61 -0.04 32.15
N SER A 81 10.95 -0.09 33.32
CA SER A 81 11.35 -0.97 34.42
C SER A 81 11.12 -2.45 34.10
N ALA A 82 10.01 -2.78 33.43
CA ALA A 82 9.67 -4.14 33.05
C ALA A 82 10.65 -4.71 32.01
N VAL A 83 10.96 -3.92 30.97
CA VAL A 83 11.82 -4.37 29.85
C VAL A 83 13.30 -4.01 30.01
N GLN A 84 13.66 -3.23 31.03
CA GLN A 84 15.03 -2.75 31.29
C GLN A 84 15.64 -2.04 30.07
N ARG A 85 14.87 -1.13 29.49
CA ARG A 85 15.26 -0.31 28.33
C ARG A 85 14.84 1.13 28.54
N THR A 86 15.61 2.03 27.94
CA THR A 86 15.32 3.46 27.98
C THR A 86 14.13 3.80 27.09
N ARG A 87 13.46 4.92 27.42
CA ARG A 87 12.43 5.52 26.57
C ARG A 87 12.91 5.74 25.13
N HIS A 88 14.17 6.13 24.96
CA HIS A 88 14.74 6.41 23.64
C HIS A 88 14.89 5.14 22.80
N GLU A 89 15.42 4.05 23.38
CA GLU A 89 15.54 2.76 22.69
C GLU A 89 14.17 2.22 22.25
N ILE A 90 13.15 2.37 23.09
CA ILE A 90 11.78 1.93 22.78
C ILE A 90 11.18 2.80 21.68
N ALA A 91 11.28 4.13 21.79
CA ALA A 91 10.77 5.04 20.78
C ALA A 91 11.45 4.83 19.41
N ALA A 92 12.74 4.48 19.39
CA ALA A 92 13.47 4.18 18.17
C ALA A 92 12.90 2.97 17.40
N MET A 93 12.19 2.05 18.06
CA MET A 93 11.54 0.91 17.40
C MET A 93 10.16 1.26 16.79
N THR A 94 9.66 2.47 17.00
CA THR A 94 8.38 2.91 16.42
C THR A 94 8.54 3.51 15.03
N LEU A 95 7.44 3.53 14.29
CA LEU A 95 7.36 4.20 13.00
C LEU A 95 7.27 5.72 13.22
N PRO A 96 7.93 6.51 12.34
CA PRO A 96 7.72 7.95 12.31
C PRO A 96 6.30 8.26 11.84
N ASP A 97 5.91 9.52 11.94
CA ASP A 97 4.57 9.94 11.53
C ASP A 97 4.27 9.59 10.07
N ALA A 98 3.12 8.95 9.87
CA ALA A 98 2.84 8.22 8.64
C ALA A 98 2.50 9.11 7.44
N THR A 99 2.11 10.37 7.69
CA THR A 99 1.56 11.26 6.68
C THR A 99 2.09 12.68 6.85
N HIS A 100 2.87 13.13 5.87
CA HIS A 100 3.26 14.54 5.76
C HIS A 100 2.70 15.12 4.46
N HIS A 101 2.04 16.27 4.53
CA HIS A 101 1.47 16.99 3.37
C HIS A 101 0.61 16.11 2.45
N GLY A 102 -0.16 15.17 3.01
CA GLY A 102 -1.04 14.28 2.26
C GLY A 102 -0.33 13.13 1.54
N VAL A 103 0.96 12.90 1.79
CA VAL A 103 1.71 11.75 1.28
C VAL A 103 1.82 10.70 2.39
N GLN A 104 1.20 9.54 2.17
CA GLN A 104 1.39 8.37 3.02
C GLN A 104 2.53 7.52 2.46
N TYR A 105 3.72 7.69 3.05
CA TYR A 105 4.93 6.95 2.64
C TYR A 105 5.41 5.95 3.70
N VAL A 106 4.76 5.93 4.87
CA VAL A 106 4.92 4.88 5.88
C VAL A 106 3.59 4.14 5.97
N SER A 107 3.63 2.83 5.74
CA SER A 107 2.47 1.97 6.00
C SER A 107 2.42 1.64 7.49
N ARG A 108 1.22 1.48 8.04
CA ARG A 108 1.02 0.82 9.34
C ARG A 108 1.00 -0.70 9.18
N HIS A 109 0.48 -1.18 8.06
CA HIS A 109 0.31 -2.60 7.77
C HIS A 109 1.47 -3.18 6.95
N ASP A 110 1.64 -4.51 7.04
CA ASP A 110 2.51 -5.29 6.16
C ASP A 110 2.04 -5.21 4.69
N PHE A 111 2.85 -4.56 3.85
CA PHE A 111 2.66 -4.59 2.39
C PHE A 111 3.85 -5.22 1.66
N GLN A 112 4.98 -5.37 2.35
CA GLN A 112 6.17 -6.03 1.86
C GLN A 112 6.98 -6.63 3.03
N TYR A 113 7.84 -7.59 2.71
CA TYR A 113 8.71 -8.26 3.68
C TYR A 113 10.00 -8.74 3.00
N CYS A 114 11.02 -9.10 3.79
CA CYS A 114 12.21 -9.74 3.25
C CYS A 114 12.14 -11.26 3.39
N PRO A 115 12.08 -12.04 2.30
CA PRO A 115 11.95 -13.50 2.38
C PRO A 115 13.14 -14.14 3.09
N ARG A 116 14.36 -13.61 2.90
CA ARG A 116 15.58 -14.13 3.53
C ARG A 116 15.62 -13.89 5.05
N CYS A 117 15.16 -12.72 5.51
CA CYS A 117 15.12 -12.42 6.94
C CYS A 117 13.99 -13.18 7.64
N VAL A 118 12.80 -13.24 7.03
CA VAL A 118 11.66 -14.00 7.56
C VAL A 118 11.97 -15.49 7.65
N ALA A 119 12.67 -16.06 6.67
CA ALA A 119 13.10 -17.47 6.73
C ALA A 119 14.00 -17.78 7.94
N LYS A 120 14.79 -16.81 8.42
CA LYS A 120 15.64 -16.96 9.62
C LYS A 120 14.89 -16.67 10.91
N SER A 121 13.95 -15.73 10.88
CA SER A 121 13.16 -15.32 12.03
C SER A 121 11.75 -14.99 11.56
N PRO A 122 10.82 -15.95 11.64
CA PRO A 122 9.47 -15.82 11.06
C PRO A 122 8.66 -14.64 11.62
N ASP A 123 8.88 -14.31 12.90
CA ASP A 123 8.15 -13.24 13.62
C ASP A 123 8.84 -11.86 13.49
N LEU A 124 9.89 -11.75 12.67
CA LEU A 124 10.65 -10.52 12.49
C LEU A 124 9.96 -9.59 11.50
N ALA A 125 9.70 -8.35 11.94
CA ALA A 125 9.32 -7.25 11.06
C ALA A 125 10.23 -6.05 11.33
N LEU A 126 10.80 -5.50 10.26
CA LEU A 126 11.73 -4.38 10.33
C LEU A 126 11.04 -3.09 9.90
N ARG A 127 11.42 -1.96 10.49
CA ARG A 127 10.80 -0.65 10.23
C ARG A 127 10.95 -0.25 8.78
N HIS A 128 12.12 -0.47 8.17
CA HIS A 128 12.31 -0.13 6.76
C HIS A 128 11.37 -0.88 5.83
N TRP A 129 10.82 -2.05 6.21
CA TRP A 129 9.81 -2.74 5.39
C TRP A 129 8.50 -1.96 5.30
N ARG A 130 8.23 -1.04 6.24
CA ARG A 130 7.06 -0.16 6.23
C ARG A 130 7.23 1.09 5.37
N LEU A 131 8.43 1.38 4.89
CA LEU A 131 8.72 2.58 4.11
C LEU A 131 8.49 2.32 2.63
N ALA A 132 7.72 3.20 1.97
CA ALA A 132 7.36 3.06 0.57
C ALA A 132 8.56 3.11 -0.40
N TRP A 133 9.67 3.74 0.01
CA TRP A 133 10.90 3.81 -0.78
C TRP A 133 11.84 2.61 -0.58
N SER A 134 11.60 1.77 0.44
CA SER A 134 12.45 0.61 0.66
C SER A 134 12.13 -0.45 -0.38
N MET A 135 13.05 -0.63 -1.32
CA MET A 135 12.97 -1.65 -2.37
C MET A 135 13.83 -2.87 -2.06
N THR A 136 14.86 -2.69 -1.22
CA THR A 136 15.79 -3.72 -0.78
C THR A 136 15.86 -3.74 0.74
N CYS A 137 16.16 -4.90 1.30
CA CYS A 137 16.32 -5.08 2.73
C CYS A 137 17.65 -4.47 3.18
N GLU A 138 17.61 -3.50 4.10
CA GLU A 138 18.81 -2.83 4.62
C GLU A 138 19.70 -3.79 5.44
N THR A 139 19.14 -4.90 5.93
CA THR A 139 19.87 -5.90 6.73
C THR A 139 20.63 -6.91 5.88
N CYS A 140 20.07 -7.37 4.74
CA CYS A 140 20.66 -8.46 3.96
C CYS A 140 20.81 -8.20 2.46
N GLY A 141 20.41 -7.01 1.98
CA GLY A 141 20.52 -6.60 0.57
C GLY A 141 19.48 -7.21 -0.37
N GLN A 142 18.74 -8.24 0.05
CA GLN A 142 17.73 -8.88 -0.79
C GLN A 142 16.59 -7.92 -1.15
N THR A 143 16.10 -7.96 -2.39
CA THR A 143 14.87 -7.25 -2.79
C THR A 143 13.69 -7.61 -1.88
N LEU A 144 12.95 -6.60 -1.43
CA LEU A 144 11.75 -6.82 -0.63
C LEU A 144 10.63 -7.37 -1.50
N ALA A 145 10.01 -8.46 -1.03
CA ALA A 145 8.90 -9.09 -1.70
C ALA A 145 7.59 -8.38 -1.34
N ALA A 146 6.74 -8.14 -2.34
CA ALA A 146 5.37 -7.72 -2.12
C ALA A 146 4.52 -8.90 -1.63
N LYS A 147 3.40 -8.62 -0.96
CA LYS A 147 2.38 -9.65 -0.69
C LYS A 147 1.76 -10.19 -1.98
N TYR A 148 1.54 -9.31 -2.97
CA TYR A 148 1.11 -9.68 -4.32
C TYR A 148 2.19 -9.27 -5.32
N SER A 149 2.98 -10.25 -5.75
CA SER A 149 4.05 -10.06 -6.74
C SER A 149 3.47 -9.75 -8.12
N ALA A 150 4.20 -8.94 -8.88
CA ALA A 150 3.86 -8.65 -10.25
C ALA A 150 4.72 -9.50 -11.20
N ASN A 151 4.10 -10.51 -11.80
CA ASN A 151 4.67 -11.19 -12.95
C ASN A 151 4.69 -10.17 -14.11
N ASP A 152 5.80 -10.03 -14.83
CA ASP A 152 5.93 -9.16 -16.02
C ASP A 152 6.07 -7.64 -15.81
N VAL A 153 6.83 -7.22 -14.80
CA VAL A 153 7.28 -5.82 -14.71
C VAL A 153 8.48 -5.59 -15.62
N SER A 154 8.38 -4.63 -16.55
CA SER A 154 9.52 -4.21 -17.39
C SER A 154 10.68 -3.63 -16.57
N GLY A 155 11.93 -3.91 -16.98
CA GLY A 155 13.12 -3.34 -16.34
C GLY A 155 13.12 -1.80 -16.34
N ARG A 156 12.55 -1.17 -17.38
CA ARG A 156 12.38 0.29 -17.44
C ARG A 156 11.48 0.83 -16.33
N LEU A 157 10.39 0.12 -16.01
CA LEU A 157 9.51 0.51 -14.91
C LEU A 157 10.23 0.37 -13.56
N ARG A 158 10.96 -0.73 -13.33
CA ARG A 158 11.77 -0.91 -12.12
C ARG A 158 12.81 0.20 -11.95
N ALA A 159 13.53 0.56 -13.01
CA ALA A 159 14.52 1.65 -12.96
C ALA A 159 13.90 3.02 -12.65
N ARG A 160 12.70 3.31 -13.19
CA ARG A 160 11.95 4.53 -12.84
C ARG A 160 11.48 4.52 -11.39
N ALA A 161 10.93 3.40 -10.95
CA ALA A 161 10.48 3.23 -9.57
C ALA A 161 11.65 3.40 -8.58
N ALA A 162 12.83 2.85 -8.88
CA ALA A 162 14.02 3.01 -8.04
C ALA A 162 14.44 4.49 -7.90
N ARG A 163 14.44 5.27 -8.99
CA ARG A 163 14.69 6.73 -8.91
C ARG A 163 13.62 7.46 -8.13
N GLY A 164 12.36 7.09 -8.32
CA GLY A 164 11.24 7.66 -7.56
C GLY A 164 11.29 7.36 -6.07
N ALA A 165 11.73 6.14 -5.71
CA ALA A 165 11.99 5.74 -4.34
C ALA A 165 13.10 6.61 -3.72
N GLU A 166 14.19 6.83 -4.44
CA GLU A 166 15.28 7.70 -3.95
C GLU A 166 14.82 9.16 -3.79
N ALA A 167 14.04 9.67 -4.75
CA ALA A 167 13.45 11.01 -4.66
C ALA A 167 12.52 11.15 -3.44
N LEU A 168 11.71 10.11 -3.17
CA LEU A 168 10.82 10.06 -2.01
C LEU A 168 11.61 9.98 -0.69
N LYS A 169 12.63 9.11 -0.62
CA LYS A 169 13.53 8.97 0.53
C LYS A 169 14.21 10.29 0.85
N THR A 170 14.76 10.96 -0.17
CA THR A 170 15.40 12.27 -0.01
C THR A 170 14.40 13.32 0.49
N ALA A 171 13.20 13.39 -0.09
CA ALA A 171 12.19 14.36 0.31
C ALA A 171 11.72 14.16 1.76
N ALA A 172 11.59 12.90 2.21
CA ALA A 172 11.27 12.56 3.59
C ALA A 172 12.42 12.91 4.54
N ALA A 173 13.67 12.55 4.19
CA ALA A 173 14.85 12.80 5.01
C ALA A 173 15.13 14.30 5.21
N THR A 174 14.97 15.13 4.17
CA THR A 174 15.20 16.57 4.28
C THR A 174 13.98 17.35 4.77
N THR A 175 12.84 16.67 4.98
CA THR A 175 11.54 17.30 5.33
C THR A 175 11.22 18.48 4.40
N ASP A 176 11.53 18.37 3.10
CA ASP A 176 11.31 19.47 2.14
C ASP A 176 9.81 19.56 1.81
N PRO A 177 9.09 20.59 2.31
CA PRO A 177 7.64 20.68 2.15
C PRO A 177 7.24 20.88 0.68
N ARG A 178 8.12 21.49 -0.14
CA ARG A 178 7.85 21.71 -1.57
C ARG A 178 7.93 20.40 -2.34
N ARG A 179 8.95 19.58 -2.06
CA ARG A 179 9.09 18.24 -2.69
C ARG A 179 7.96 17.31 -2.27
N LEU A 180 7.64 17.24 -0.97
CA LEU A 180 6.53 16.42 -0.47
C LEU A 180 5.19 16.87 -1.06
N ARG A 181 4.94 18.18 -1.18
CA ARG A 181 3.73 18.69 -1.85
C ARG A 181 3.66 18.27 -3.32
N ARG A 182 4.78 18.30 -4.07
CA ARG A 182 4.81 17.82 -5.47
C ARG A 182 4.51 16.33 -5.58
N ILE A 183 5.05 15.53 -4.66
CA ILE A 183 4.77 14.10 -4.58
C ILE A 183 3.27 13.89 -4.31
N GLY A 184 2.70 14.61 -3.32
CA GLY A 184 1.27 14.56 -3.01
C GLY A 184 0.40 14.93 -4.21
N MET A 185 0.71 16.01 -4.91
CA MET A 185 -0.01 16.39 -6.14
C MET A 185 0.09 15.32 -7.23
N THR A 186 1.24 14.68 -7.38
CA THR A 186 1.44 13.58 -8.35
C THR A 186 0.50 12.42 -8.04
N LEU A 187 0.41 12.01 -6.77
CA LEU A 187 -0.50 10.95 -6.32
C LEU A 187 -1.98 11.33 -6.48
N GLN A 188 -2.34 12.60 -6.23
CA GLN A 188 -3.69 13.09 -6.46
C GLN A 188 -4.07 13.05 -7.95
N VAL A 189 -3.17 13.48 -8.85
CA VAL A 189 -3.37 13.37 -10.29
C VAL A 189 -3.56 11.91 -10.71
N MET A 190 -2.73 10.99 -10.19
CA MET A 190 -2.92 9.55 -10.44
C MET A 190 -4.28 9.04 -9.99
N SER A 191 -4.72 9.47 -8.80
CA SER A 191 -6.01 9.09 -8.23
C SER A 191 -7.19 9.60 -9.06
N VAL A 192 -7.15 10.87 -9.49
CA VAL A 192 -8.22 11.47 -10.33
C VAL A 192 -8.33 10.73 -11.66
N LEU A 193 -7.20 10.31 -12.22
CA LEU A 193 -7.14 9.62 -13.50
C LEU A 193 -7.37 8.11 -13.41
N LYS A 194 -7.62 7.58 -12.20
CA LYS A 194 -7.89 6.17 -11.95
C LYS A 194 -6.78 5.22 -12.42
N ILE A 195 -5.54 5.72 -12.43
CA ILE A 195 -4.32 4.95 -12.71
C ILE A 195 -3.61 4.50 -11.42
N GLY A 196 -4.14 4.92 -10.27
CA GLY A 196 -3.69 4.55 -8.94
C GLY A 196 -4.57 5.21 -7.88
N HIS A 197 -4.11 5.19 -6.64
CA HIS A 197 -4.76 5.76 -5.45
C HIS A 197 -3.75 6.56 -4.63
N LEU A 198 -4.24 7.36 -3.68
CA LEU A 198 -3.37 8.15 -2.79
C LEU A 198 -2.41 7.28 -1.95
N TRP A 199 -2.81 6.05 -1.64
CA TRP A 199 -2.04 5.05 -0.89
C TRP A 199 -1.32 4.03 -1.79
N SER A 200 -1.22 4.27 -3.11
CA SER A 200 -0.56 3.32 -4.00
C SER A 200 0.93 3.10 -3.67
N LEU A 201 1.59 4.04 -2.99
CA LEU A 201 2.96 3.90 -2.51
C LEU A 201 3.15 2.74 -1.51
N THR A 202 2.11 2.45 -0.72
CA THR A 202 2.11 1.39 0.30
C THR A 202 1.16 0.24 -0.07
N SER A 203 0.82 0.10 -1.35
CA SER A 203 -0.07 -0.97 -1.82
C SER A 203 0.57 -2.36 -1.62
N VAL A 204 -0.24 -3.34 -1.28
CA VAL A 204 0.14 -4.76 -1.25
C VAL A 204 0.50 -5.30 -2.64
N SER A 205 0.05 -4.61 -3.70
CA SER A 205 0.38 -4.90 -5.10
C SER A 205 1.72 -4.29 -5.50
N GLU A 206 2.67 -5.13 -5.90
CA GLU A 206 3.98 -4.67 -6.40
C GLU A 206 3.82 -3.72 -7.60
N ARG A 207 2.94 -4.06 -8.54
CA ARG A 207 2.75 -3.29 -9.77
C ARG A 207 2.26 -1.88 -9.48
N GLU A 208 1.29 -1.74 -8.59
CA GLU A 208 0.76 -0.42 -8.20
C GLU A 208 1.83 0.43 -7.52
N ARG A 209 2.62 -0.15 -6.62
CA ARG A 209 3.73 0.55 -5.97
C ARG A 209 4.77 1.03 -6.96
N LEU A 210 5.18 0.17 -7.88
CA LEU A 210 6.15 0.52 -8.91
C LEU A 210 5.64 1.63 -9.84
N LEU A 211 4.34 1.61 -10.18
CA LEU A 211 3.71 2.69 -10.95
C LEU A 211 3.68 4.00 -10.16
N ALA A 212 3.34 3.96 -8.88
CA ALA A 212 3.33 5.14 -8.02
C ALA A 212 4.73 5.74 -7.84
N LEU A 213 5.73 4.92 -7.56
CA LEU A 213 7.13 5.36 -7.47
C LEU A 213 7.64 5.89 -8.81
N ALA A 214 7.33 5.24 -9.93
CA ALA A 214 7.70 5.76 -11.24
C ALA A 214 7.00 7.09 -11.57
N ALA A 215 5.78 7.30 -11.09
CA ALA A 215 5.12 8.59 -11.20
C ALA A 215 5.81 9.65 -10.34
N VAL A 216 6.29 9.30 -9.14
CA VAL A 216 7.10 10.19 -8.29
C VAL A 216 8.38 10.64 -9.02
N ASP A 217 9.11 9.74 -9.68
CA ASP A 217 10.28 10.08 -10.54
C ASP A 217 9.89 11.16 -11.57
N ILE A 218 8.81 10.93 -12.31
CA ILE A 218 8.34 11.83 -13.36
C ILE A 218 7.85 13.17 -12.80
N GLY A 219 7.05 13.14 -11.74
CA GLY A 219 6.42 14.33 -11.13
C GLY A 219 7.43 15.24 -10.43
N THR A 220 8.53 14.67 -9.92
CA THR A 220 9.60 15.45 -9.28
C THR A 220 10.60 16.01 -10.29
N THR A 221 10.89 15.30 -11.38
CA THR A 221 11.90 15.70 -12.37
C THR A 221 11.32 16.51 -13.54
N ARG A 222 10.18 16.11 -14.08
CA ARG A 222 9.59 16.66 -15.32
C ARG A 222 8.05 16.70 -15.24
N PRO A 223 7.47 17.51 -14.33
CA PRO A 223 6.02 17.49 -14.05
C PRO A 223 5.16 17.78 -15.28
N LEU A 224 5.56 18.74 -16.13
CA LEU A 224 4.84 19.06 -17.37
C LEU A 224 4.89 17.90 -18.37
N LEU A 225 6.05 17.26 -18.54
CA LEU A 225 6.18 16.08 -19.41
C LEU A 225 5.37 14.90 -18.88
N GLY A 226 5.33 14.71 -17.55
CA GLY A 226 4.47 13.71 -16.94
C GLY A 226 3.00 13.93 -17.25
N ALA A 227 2.53 15.16 -17.02
CA ALA A 227 1.17 15.56 -17.33
C ALA A 227 0.83 15.37 -18.81
N THR A 228 1.72 15.76 -19.73
CA THR A 228 1.48 15.59 -21.18
C THR A 228 1.39 14.12 -21.57
N ILE A 229 2.30 13.26 -21.07
CA ILE A 229 2.25 11.82 -21.33
C ILE A 229 0.94 11.21 -20.83
N ILE A 230 0.53 11.58 -19.63
CA ILE A 230 -0.67 11.08 -18.96
C ILE A 230 -1.96 11.54 -19.67
N LEU A 231 -1.99 12.78 -20.15
CA LEU A 231 -3.16 13.38 -20.82
C LEU A 231 -3.29 12.94 -22.29
N ARG A 232 -2.28 12.26 -22.85
CA ARG A 232 -2.24 11.90 -24.26
C ARG A 232 -3.37 10.98 -24.67
N GLY A 233 -4.31 11.51 -25.46
CA GLY A 233 -5.50 10.80 -25.91
C GLY A 233 -6.53 10.54 -24.80
N ASN A 234 -6.37 11.16 -23.62
CA ASN A 234 -7.24 10.98 -22.46
C ASN A 234 -8.10 12.23 -22.19
N ASP A 235 -9.02 12.53 -23.11
CA ASP A 235 -9.90 13.71 -22.98
C ASP A 235 -10.81 13.63 -21.74
N ARG A 236 -11.17 12.41 -21.33
CA ARG A 236 -11.92 12.20 -20.08
C ARG A 236 -11.07 12.63 -18.88
N GLY A 237 -9.83 12.17 -18.81
CA GLY A 237 -8.89 12.52 -17.76
C GLY A 237 -8.62 14.02 -17.68
N ALA A 238 -8.49 14.70 -18.83
CA ALA A 238 -8.37 16.16 -18.87
C ALA A 238 -9.59 16.85 -18.25
N ARG A 239 -10.82 16.39 -18.57
CA ARG A 239 -12.05 16.94 -17.97
C ARG A 239 -12.13 16.68 -16.46
N GLU A 240 -11.78 15.47 -16.02
CA GLU A 240 -11.77 15.10 -14.60
C GLU A 240 -10.75 15.93 -13.81
N LEU A 241 -9.55 16.15 -14.35
CA LEU A 241 -8.55 17.02 -13.73
C LEU A 241 -9.00 18.48 -13.63
N ARG A 242 -9.65 19.03 -14.67
CA ARG A 242 -10.19 20.40 -14.61
C ARG A 242 -11.30 20.59 -13.56
N ARG A 243 -12.06 19.52 -13.30
CA ARG A 243 -13.10 19.50 -12.25
C ARG A 243 -12.46 19.42 -10.87
N ALA A 244 -11.47 18.54 -10.69
CA ALA A 244 -10.76 18.35 -9.43
C ALA A 244 -9.87 19.55 -9.05
N PHE A 245 -9.30 20.25 -10.04
CA PHE A 245 -8.36 21.34 -9.84
C PHE A 245 -8.77 22.61 -10.59
N PRO A 246 -9.85 23.30 -10.17
CA PRO A 246 -10.38 24.47 -10.87
C PRO A 246 -9.36 25.62 -10.96
N GLN A 247 -8.52 25.80 -9.93
CA GLN A 247 -7.48 26.83 -9.89
C GLN A 247 -6.30 26.54 -10.85
N HIS A 248 -6.14 25.30 -11.33
CA HIS A 248 -5.04 24.88 -12.20
C HIS A 248 -5.48 24.62 -13.65
N ARG A 249 -6.68 25.06 -14.04
CA ARG A 249 -7.24 24.83 -15.39
C ARG A 249 -6.31 25.26 -16.53
N ARG A 250 -5.65 26.42 -16.40
CA ARG A 250 -4.73 26.93 -17.45
C ARG A 250 -3.55 25.97 -17.69
N VAL A 251 -2.94 25.47 -16.61
CA VAL A 251 -1.81 24.53 -16.69
C VAL A 251 -2.25 23.18 -17.27
N ILE A 252 -3.45 22.72 -16.91
CA ILE A 252 -4.03 21.48 -17.46
C ILE A 252 -4.26 21.60 -18.96
N GLU A 253 -4.81 22.73 -19.44
CA GLU A 253 -5.03 22.95 -20.87
C GLU A 253 -3.71 23.14 -21.63
N GLN A 254 -2.71 23.78 -21.04
CA GLN A 254 -1.35 23.85 -21.62
C GLN A 254 -0.74 22.46 -21.78
N ALA A 255 -0.81 21.61 -20.75
CA ALA A 255 -0.33 20.23 -20.81
C ALA A 255 -1.12 19.41 -21.83
N ARG A 256 -2.43 19.66 -21.98
CA ARG A 256 -3.27 19.02 -23.00
C ARG A 256 -2.87 19.45 -24.42
N GLY A 257 -2.67 20.74 -24.66
CA GLY A 257 -2.24 21.27 -25.96
C GLY A 257 -0.88 20.70 -26.38
N LEU A 258 0.10 20.72 -25.47
CA LEU A 258 1.42 20.09 -25.68
C LEU A 258 1.30 18.58 -25.95
N SER A 259 0.37 17.91 -25.26
CA SER A 259 0.12 16.50 -25.51
C SER A 259 -0.48 16.22 -26.89
N GLN A 260 -1.32 17.11 -27.42
CA GLN A 260 -1.91 16.98 -28.75
C GLN A 260 -0.85 17.18 -29.83
N ASP A 261 0.02 18.17 -29.69
CA ASP A 261 1.17 18.41 -30.57
C ASP A 261 2.12 17.19 -30.59
N LEU A 262 2.46 16.64 -29.42
CA LEU A 262 3.20 15.36 -29.33
C LEU A 262 2.46 14.18 -30.00
N GLY A 263 1.13 14.20 -29.95
CA GLY A 263 0.26 13.25 -30.62
C GLY A 263 0.39 13.31 -32.15
N GLN A 264 0.37 14.52 -32.70
CA GLN A 264 0.50 14.80 -34.12
C GLN A 264 1.89 14.48 -34.65
N ARG A 265 2.95 14.80 -33.90
CA ARG A 265 4.34 14.53 -34.30
C ARG A 265 4.74 13.05 -34.27
N PHE A 266 4.03 12.21 -33.51
CA PHE A 266 4.35 10.78 -33.36
C PHE A 266 3.09 9.89 -33.36
N PRO A 267 2.44 9.67 -34.52
CA PRO A 267 1.15 8.98 -34.61
C PRO A 267 1.17 7.48 -34.22
N GLY A 268 2.35 6.84 -34.13
CA GLY A 268 2.49 5.37 -34.04
C GLY A 268 2.46 4.69 -32.66
N ARG A 269 2.38 5.41 -31.52
CA ARG A 269 2.61 4.82 -30.17
C ARG A 269 1.32 4.62 -29.35
N ARG A 270 0.27 4.03 -29.94
CA ARG A 270 -1.05 3.83 -29.31
C ARG A 270 -1.22 2.53 -28.49
N LYS A 271 -0.21 1.67 -28.36
CA LYS A 271 -0.34 0.40 -27.59
C LYS A 271 0.01 0.57 -26.12
N THR A 272 -0.90 1.16 -25.35
CA THR A 272 -1.17 0.72 -23.98
C THR A 272 -2.68 0.59 -23.90
N GLU A 273 -3.14 -0.63 -24.17
CA GLU A 273 -4.52 -1.04 -23.96
C GLU A 273 -4.86 -0.89 -22.48
N HIS A 274 -5.57 0.18 -22.16
CA HIS A 274 -6.62 0.05 -21.17
C HIS A 274 -7.80 -0.62 -21.88
N PRO A 275 -8.45 -1.64 -21.28
CA PRO A 275 -9.59 -2.30 -21.87
C PRO A 275 -10.81 -1.37 -21.79
N THR A 276 -10.81 -0.32 -22.61
CA THR A 276 -12.05 0.25 -23.09
C THR A 276 -12.63 -0.77 -24.05
N ARG A 277 -13.66 -1.46 -23.57
CA ARG A 277 -14.66 -2.19 -24.34
C ARG A 277 -15.07 -1.30 -25.53
N LYS A 278 -14.35 -1.43 -26.64
CA LYS A 278 -14.71 -0.83 -27.91
C LYS A 278 -15.51 -1.90 -28.65
N THR A 279 -16.79 -1.64 -28.75
CA THR A 279 -17.64 -2.08 -29.85
C THR A 279 -16.94 -1.71 -31.16
N HIS A 280 -16.11 -2.61 -31.67
CA HIS A 280 -15.71 -2.62 -33.05
C HIS A 280 -16.52 -3.70 -33.75
N GLY A 281 -17.49 -3.23 -34.54
CA GLY A 281 -18.04 -3.99 -35.65
C GLY A 281 -16.87 -4.44 -36.52
N THR A 282 -16.50 -5.69 -36.33
CA THR A 282 -15.64 -6.47 -37.20
C THR A 282 -16.31 -7.82 -37.16
N SER A 283 -16.69 -8.33 -38.33
CA SER A 283 -17.38 -9.60 -38.51
C SER A 283 -16.78 -10.67 -37.59
N PRO A 284 -17.60 -11.42 -36.82
CA PRO A 284 -17.04 -12.41 -35.90
C PRO A 284 -16.28 -13.47 -36.72
N PRO A 285 -15.17 -14.03 -36.21
CA PRO A 285 -14.56 -15.19 -36.84
C PRO A 285 -15.66 -16.25 -36.98
N SER A 286 -15.85 -16.81 -38.18
CA SER A 286 -16.99 -17.68 -38.54
C SER A 286 -17.26 -18.80 -37.51
N ALA A 287 -16.19 -19.30 -36.87
CA ALA A 287 -16.25 -20.23 -35.75
C ALA A 287 -17.10 -19.73 -34.56
N SER A 288 -17.01 -18.45 -34.20
CA SER A 288 -17.76 -17.84 -33.09
C SER A 288 -19.24 -17.60 -33.38
N VAL A 289 -19.65 -17.52 -34.65
CA VAL A 289 -21.08 -17.43 -35.03
C VAL A 289 -21.71 -18.82 -34.99
N SER A 290 -21.03 -19.82 -35.55
CA SER A 290 -21.48 -21.22 -35.52
C SER A 290 -21.63 -21.71 -34.07
N ALA A 291 -20.68 -21.35 -33.20
CA ALA A 291 -20.75 -21.56 -31.76
C ALA A 291 -22.05 -21.14 -31.11
N LEU A 292 -22.42 -19.89 -31.40
CA LEU A 292 -23.47 -19.18 -30.72
C LEU A 292 -24.83 -19.64 -31.26
N GLN A 293 -24.86 -20.05 -32.53
CA GLN A 293 -26.01 -20.70 -33.14
C GLN A 293 -26.23 -22.10 -32.58
N ALA A 294 -25.17 -22.91 -32.44
CA ALA A 294 -25.26 -24.24 -31.84
C ALA A 294 -25.72 -24.17 -30.37
N ALA A 295 -25.22 -23.20 -29.61
CA ALA A 295 -25.65 -22.96 -28.23
C ALA A 295 -27.13 -22.53 -28.14
N ARG A 296 -27.58 -21.63 -29.03
CA ARG A 296 -29.00 -21.22 -29.08
C ARG A 296 -29.91 -22.37 -29.47
N GLN A 297 -29.48 -23.21 -30.41
CA GLN A 297 -30.22 -24.39 -30.83
C GLN A 297 -30.34 -25.40 -29.68
N ALA A 298 -29.26 -25.65 -28.94
CA ALA A 298 -29.31 -26.51 -27.76
C ALA A 298 -30.28 -25.99 -26.68
N ILE A 299 -30.36 -24.66 -26.49
CA ILE A 299 -31.33 -24.05 -25.56
C ILE A 299 -32.77 -24.18 -26.08
N SER A 300 -33.00 -24.09 -27.39
CA SER A 300 -34.32 -24.29 -27.99
C SER A 300 -34.78 -25.76 -27.90
N GLU A 301 -33.86 -26.71 -27.99
CA GLU A 301 -34.17 -28.15 -27.94
C GLU A 301 -34.36 -28.68 -26.52
N LEU A 302 -33.55 -28.21 -25.57
CA LEU A 302 -33.55 -28.73 -24.19
C LEU A 302 -34.32 -27.82 -23.21
N GLY A 303 -34.66 -26.60 -23.62
CA GLY A 303 -35.30 -25.59 -22.79
C GLY A 303 -34.31 -24.80 -21.93
N ALA A 304 -34.66 -23.56 -21.60
CA ALA A 304 -33.80 -22.64 -20.86
C ALA A 304 -33.48 -23.08 -19.41
N GLY A 305 -34.23 -24.03 -18.86
CA GLY A 305 -34.01 -24.61 -17.52
C GLY A 305 -33.14 -25.87 -17.51
N ALA A 306 -32.63 -26.32 -18.66
CA ALA A 306 -31.82 -27.53 -18.74
C ALA A 306 -30.47 -27.38 -18.01
N ASN A 307 -29.97 -28.50 -17.46
CA ASN A 307 -28.66 -28.54 -16.82
C ASN A 307 -27.57 -28.09 -17.80
N ARG A 308 -26.68 -27.23 -17.33
CA ARG A 308 -25.57 -26.63 -18.08
C ARG A 308 -24.71 -27.67 -18.81
N GLU A 309 -24.47 -28.82 -18.19
CA GLU A 309 -23.66 -29.88 -18.80
C GLU A 309 -24.35 -30.53 -20.01
N ALA A 310 -25.68 -30.72 -19.94
CA ALA A 310 -26.48 -31.22 -21.07
C ALA A 310 -26.53 -30.21 -22.22
N LEU A 311 -26.68 -28.91 -21.90
CA LEU A 311 -26.66 -27.83 -22.88
C LEU A 311 -25.31 -27.74 -23.61
N LEU A 312 -24.20 -27.86 -22.89
CA LEU A 312 -22.85 -27.81 -23.47
C LEU A 312 -22.58 -29.04 -24.35
N THR A 313 -22.97 -30.23 -23.89
CA THR A 313 -22.80 -31.48 -24.65
C THR A 313 -23.60 -31.44 -25.95
N ARG A 314 -24.84 -30.93 -25.89
CA ARG A 314 -25.70 -30.82 -27.07
C ARG A 314 -25.21 -29.74 -28.04
N ALA A 315 -24.77 -28.60 -27.54
CA ALA A 315 -24.19 -27.54 -28.39
C ALA A 315 -22.92 -28.02 -29.11
N ASP A 316 -22.07 -28.80 -28.45
CA ASP A 316 -20.84 -29.36 -29.06
C ASP A 316 -21.16 -30.40 -30.15
N ALA A 317 -22.18 -31.24 -29.95
CA ALA A 317 -22.65 -32.17 -30.97
C ALA A 317 -23.19 -31.45 -32.22
N ILE A 318 -23.99 -30.39 -32.01
CA ILE A 318 -24.54 -29.57 -33.11
C ILE A 318 -23.40 -28.87 -33.86
N TRP A 319 -22.44 -28.30 -33.13
CA TRP A 319 -21.27 -27.67 -33.74
C TRP A 319 -20.51 -28.65 -34.62
N LYS A 320 -20.12 -29.81 -34.10
CA LYS A 320 -19.35 -30.82 -34.83
C LYS A 320 -20.07 -31.33 -36.09
N SER A 321 -21.41 -31.39 -36.07
CA SER A 321 -22.19 -31.73 -37.26
C SER A 321 -22.21 -30.62 -38.34
N SER A 322 -22.03 -29.36 -37.94
CA SER A 322 -22.02 -28.20 -38.84
C SER A 322 -20.67 -27.95 -39.53
N ASP A 323 -19.55 -28.35 -38.91
CA ASP A 323 -18.21 -28.29 -39.53
C ASP A 323 -17.97 -29.45 -40.53
N GLY A 324 -18.86 -30.45 -40.57
CA GLY A 324 -18.78 -31.63 -41.45
C GLY A 324 -19.38 -31.49 -42.85
N VAL A 325 -19.93 -30.33 -43.22
CA VAL A 325 -20.48 -30.08 -44.57
C VAL A 325 -19.57 -29.11 -45.34
N LYS A 326 -18.38 -29.61 -45.67
CA LYS A 326 -17.54 -29.10 -46.77
C LYS A 326 -16.82 -30.28 -47.41
N SER A 327 -17.52 -30.96 -48.31
CA SER A 327 -16.97 -31.73 -49.44
C SER A 327 -17.58 -31.19 -50.71
#